data_AF-M2MQD1-F1
#
_entry.id   AF-M2MQD1-F1
#
_cell.length_a   1.000
_cell.length_b   1.000
_cell.length_c   1.000
_cell.angle_alpha   90.00
_cell.angle_beta   90.00
_cell.angle_gamma   90.00
#
_symmetry.space_group_name_H-M   'P 1'
#
loop_
_entity.id
_entity.type
_entity.pdbx_description
1 polymer ?
#
loop_
_entity_poly.entity_id
_entity_poly.type
_entity_poly.pdbx_seq_one_letter_code
_entity_poly.pdbx_strand_id
1 'polypeptide(L)'
;MSIFAPIFRPTKSHKPSVSEAVKSARKRKREAGASEEDVDQDAQLSTASSPSLESAAHDAKTAFQHPVKRTDPYFVAGHSREEPLPPTPFPHAAVKNIDTQQAVASDLAALNPPLYVPGVTSDDPNTSLKRRHIDNLTTLLHTCMLRGDWERAARAWGLLLRVEVDGRGMDVRQYGRWGIGAELLLRRGAKGQSLLSKQATSPFTNEGFRLARDYYERLILQYPHTPRNQYGINALTFYPALFSVWIYEVEDRSRRARQANTPDDHASFNDIRRNELQEAKAIAQRLDDLLMTPPYDTAVPLLELRGMVGLWLSDLHTTLAEPLGGGDEDSKDDIHSDDGEAQRQREEAQHQKQKALHYLQKAKARGVGLQESVTSLLKLQAETEPMERGYNLRSQVEDY
;
A
#
# COMPACT_ATOMS: atom_id res chain seq x y z
N MET A 1 14.63 -0.69 -20.54
CA MET A 1 13.19 -0.94 -20.74
C MET A 1 12.50 -0.91 -19.40
N SER A 2 11.35 -0.23 -19.37
CA SER A 2 10.69 0.28 -18.17
C SER A 2 10.39 -0.79 -17.14
N ILE A 3 10.68 -0.49 -15.88
CA ILE A 3 10.53 -1.36 -14.72
C ILE A 3 9.05 -1.72 -14.56
N PHE A 4 8.72 -2.98 -14.79
CA PHE A 4 7.41 -3.58 -14.55
C PHE A 4 7.20 -3.74 -13.03
N ALA A 5 7.12 -2.63 -12.32
CA ALA A 5 6.72 -2.61 -10.91
C ALA A 5 5.39 -1.86 -10.84
N PRO A 6 4.27 -2.55 -10.56
CA PRO A 6 3.08 -1.83 -10.13
C PRO A 6 3.45 -1.10 -8.84
N ILE A 7 3.53 0.24 -8.92
CA ILE A 7 3.62 1.09 -7.73
C ILE A 7 2.34 0.80 -6.95
N PHE A 8 2.46 0.00 -5.90
CA PHE A 8 1.36 -0.23 -4.96
C PHE A 8 0.94 1.13 -4.40
N ARG A 9 -0.12 1.70 -4.96
CA ARG A 9 -0.77 2.90 -4.43
C ARG A 9 -1.77 2.41 -3.38
N PRO A 10 -1.49 2.58 -2.07
CA PRO A 10 -2.50 2.29 -1.07
C PRO A 10 -3.74 3.14 -1.36
N THR A 11 -4.92 2.52 -1.32
CA THR A 11 -6.18 3.23 -1.45
C THR A 11 -6.28 4.23 -0.30
N LYS A 12 -6.72 5.46 -0.59
CA LYS A 12 -6.82 6.58 0.37
C LYS A 12 -7.84 6.32 1.50
N SER A 13 -8.44 5.13 1.58
CA SER A 13 -9.52 4.78 2.52
C SER A 13 -9.04 4.07 3.78
N HIS A 14 -7.73 3.88 3.98
CA HIS A 14 -7.18 3.26 5.18
C HIS A 14 -7.29 4.21 6.39
N LYS A 15 -8.50 4.33 6.95
CA LYS A 15 -8.69 4.94 8.27
C LYS A 15 -8.14 3.96 9.33
N PRO A 16 -7.36 4.43 10.31
CA PRO A 16 -6.91 3.56 11.40
C PRO A 16 -8.11 2.97 12.15
N SER A 17 -7.99 1.69 12.50
CA SER A 17 -8.97 0.83 13.17
C SER A 17 -9.51 1.38 14.51
N VAL A 18 -8.86 2.42 15.04
CA VAL A 18 -9.28 3.13 16.26
C VAL A 18 -10.67 3.74 16.10
N SER A 19 -11.04 4.21 14.90
CA SER A 19 -12.36 4.81 14.65
C SER A 19 -13.53 3.81 14.62
N GLU A 20 -13.24 2.53 14.38
CA GLU A 20 -14.24 1.46 14.36
C GLU A 20 -14.51 0.89 15.75
N ALA A 21 -13.48 0.84 16.61
CA ALA A 21 -13.61 0.36 17.99
C ALA A 21 -14.62 1.19 18.81
N VAL A 22 -14.59 2.52 18.65
CA VAL A 22 -15.48 3.47 19.37
C VAL A 22 -16.96 3.26 18.99
N LYS A 23 -17.27 2.92 17.74
CA LYS A 23 -18.66 2.65 17.31
C LYS A 23 -19.20 1.32 17.82
N SER A 24 -18.33 0.32 17.99
CA SER A 24 -18.75 -1.00 18.47
C SER A 24 -19.11 -1.02 19.97
N ALA A 25 -18.44 -0.20 20.79
CA ALA A 25 -18.68 -0.11 22.22
C ALA A 25 -20.06 0.49 22.57
N ARG A 26 -20.53 1.48 21.78
CA ARG A 26 -21.86 2.10 21.97
C ARG A 26 -23.04 1.16 21.67
N LYS A 27 -22.86 0.08 20.91
CA LYS A 27 -23.96 -0.85 20.55
C LYS A 27 -24.29 -1.92 21.60
N ARG A 28 -23.48 -2.08 22.66
CA ARG A 28 -23.64 -3.18 23.64
C ARG A 28 -24.35 -2.82 24.94
N LYS A 29 -24.90 -1.62 25.11
CA LYS A 29 -25.66 -1.27 26.31
C LYS A 29 -27.12 -0.95 25.93
N ARG A 30 -27.95 -2.00 25.86
CA ARG A 30 -29.41 -1.89 25.82
C ARG A 30 -29.97 -2.40 27.15
N GLU A 31 -30.28 -1.42 28.00
CA GLU A 31 -31.35 -1.32 29.01
C GLU A 31 -31.71 -2.51 29.91
N ALA A 32 -31.51 -2.31 31.21
CA ALA A 32 -32.36 -2.80 32.30
C ALA A 32 -32.54 -1.63 33.29
N GLY A 33 -33.80 -1.32 33.65
CA GLY A 33 -34.23 -0.08 34.30
C GLY A 33 -34.33 -0.10 35.84
N ALA A 34 -35.16 0.83 36.35
CA ALA A 34 -35.49 1.25 37.75
C ALA A 34 -34.83 2.60 38.12
N SER A 35 -35.54 3.76 38.14
CA SER A 35 -36.45 4.31 39.18
C SER A 35 -35.66 4.77 40.44
N GLU A 36 -35.84 5.94 41.10
CA GLU A 36 -36.85 7.00 41.15
C GLU A 36 -36.20 8.38 41.48
N GLU A 37 -37.02 9.41 41.31
CA GLU A 37 -37.19 10.72 41.97
C GLU A 37 -36.21 11.17 43.09
N ASP A 38 -35.74 12.43 43.00
CA ASP A 38 -36.12 13.46 43.98
C ASP A 38 -35.83 14.89 43.46
N VAL A 39 -36.79 15.77 43.74
CA VAL A 39 -36.80 17.20 43.43
C VAL A 39 -36.54 17.94 44.73
N ASP A 40 -35.60 18.88 44.76
CA ASP A 40 -35.82 20.12 45.50
C ASP A 40 -34.98 21.28 44.99
N GLN A 41 -35.63 22.44 45.04
CA GLN A 41 -35.23 23.74 44.54
C GLN A 41 -34.36 24.45 45.60
N ASP A 42 -33.43 25.30 45.18
CA ASP A 42 -33.55 26.69 45.61
C ASP A 42 -32.71 27.68 44.78
N ALA A 43 -33.31 28.86 44.67
CA ALA A 43 -32.91 30.03 43.91
C ALA A 43 -31.58 30.65 44.38
N GLN A 44 -30.87 31.32 43.45
CA GLN A 44 -30.81 32.78 43.47
C GLN A 44 -30.20 33.36 42.19
N LEU A 45 -31.02 34.16 41.52
CA LEU A 45 -30.68 35.03 40.41
C LEU A 45 -30.21 36.36 40.99
N SER A 46 -29.03 36.85 40.61
CA SER A 46 -28.72 38.27 40.70
C SER A 46 -28.01 38.74 39.44
N THR A 47 -28.76 39.57 38.73
CA THR A 47 -28.41 40.33 37.56
C THR A 47 -27.51 41.51 37.89
N ALA A 48 -26.72 41.87 36.87
CA ALA A 48 -26.45 43.24 36.43
C ALA A 48 -25.08 43.88 36.77
N SER A 49 -24.51 44.38 35.68
CA SER A 49 -23.82 45.67 35.56
C SER A 49 -22.30 45.68 35.75
N SER A 50 -21.63 45.65 34.60
CA SER A 50 -20.42 46.42 34.36
C SER A 50 -20.61 47.89 34.77
N PRO A 51 -19.54 48.55 35.21
CA PRO A 51 -19.29 49.93 34.80
C PRO A 51 -18.01 50.00 33.97
N SER A 52 -18.14 50.70 32.85
CA SER A 52 -17.02 51.19 32.04
C SER A 52 -16.64 52.59 32.51
N LEU A 53 -15.37 52.94 32.27
CA LEU A 53 -14.76 54.29 32.29
C LEU A 53 -14.52 54.83 33.72
N GLU A 54 -13.42 55.49 34.07
CA GLU A 54 -12.66 56.48 33.32
C GLU A 54 -11.18 56.49 33.72
N SER A 55 -10.34 56.81 32.72
CA SER A 55 -9.00 57.34 32.90
C SER A 55 -9.07 58.72 33.57
N ALA A 56 -8.44 58.87 34.74
CA ALA A 56 -8.06 60.17 35.25
C ALA A 56 -6.59 60.15 35.67
N ALA A 57 -5.84 61.03 35.04
CA ALA A 57 -4.42 61.30 35.17
C ALA A 57 -3.92 61.30 36.63
N HIS A 58 -2.87 60.53 36.89
CA HIS A 58 -1.96 60.84 37.99
C HIS A 58 -0.88 61.77 37.47
N ASP A 59 -1.06 63.04 37.81
CA ASP A 59 -0.08 64.10 37.66
C ASP A 59 1.23 63.69 38.34
N ALA A 60 2.29 63.75 37.55
CA ALA A 60 3.64 63.67 38.05
C ALA A 60 3.96 64.96 38.80
N LYS A 61 4.31 64.84 40.09
CA LYS A 61 5.47 65.48 40.76
C LYS A 61 5.22 65.60 42.26
N THR A 62 5.86 64.72 43.03
CA THR A 62 6.64 65.16 44.19
C THR A 62 7.74 64.14 44.46
N ALA A 63 8.96 64.62 44.30
CA ALA A 63 10.19 63.90 44.49
C ALA A 63 10.46 63.70 45.98
N PHE A 64 10.50 62.44 46.42
CA PHE A 64 11.44 61.97 47.43
C PHE A 64 11.88 60.56 47.04
N GLN A 65 12.97 60.51 46.27
CA GLN A 65 13.65 59.27 45.91
C GLN A 65 14.37 58.73 47.16
N HIS A 66 13.71 57.87 47.94
CA HIS A 66 14.46 56.90 48.72
C HIS A 66 15.00 55.84 47.74
N PRO A 67 16.27 55.41 47.82
CA PRO A 67 16.80 54.40 46.91
C PRO A 67 16.14 53.05 47.23
N VAL A 68 15.02 52.76 46.57
CA VAL A 68 14.39 51.44 46.61
C VAL A 68 15.15 50.56 45.66
N LYS A 69 15.76 49.48 46.18
CA LYS A 69 16.45 48.49 45.35
C LYS A 69 15.45 47.94 44.34
N ARG A 70 15.79 47.97 43.04
CA ARG A 70 14.94 47.42 41.95
C ARG A 70 14.60 45.94 42.10
N THR A 71 15.32 45.23 42.96
CA THR A 71 15.11 43.82 43.31
C THR A 71 14.20 43.62 44.52
N ASP A 72 13.66 44.69 45.10
CA ASP A 72 12.71 44.60 46.21
C ASP A 72 11.38 43.99 45.71
N PRO A 73 10.89 42.89 46.31
CA PRO A 73 9.63 42.28 45.91
C PRO A 73 8.43 43.23 45.87
N TYR A 74 8.37 44.22 46.78
CA TYR A 74 7.29 45.22 46.79
C TYR A 74 7.36 46.16 45.58
N PHE A 75 8.59 46.54 45.19
CA PHE A 75 8.82 47.35 44.00
C PHE A 75 8.52 46.58 42.71
N VAL A 76 8.90 45.31 42.63
CA VAL A 76 8.60 44.43 41.47
C VAL A 76 7.10 44.15 41.35
N ALA A 77 6.41 43.98 42.47
CA ALA A 77 4.97 43.74 42.51
C ALA A 77 4.12 45.02 42.28
N GLY A 78 4.74 46.20 42.22
CA GLY A 78 4.04 47.48 42.11
C GLY A 78 3.15 47.81 43.33
N HIS A 79 3.35 47.10 44.45
CA HIS A 79 2.53 47.22 45.65
C HIS A 79 3.22 48.16 46.63
N SER A 80 2.47 49.09 47.22
CA SER A 80 3.03 50.00 48.23
C SER A 80 3.34 49.24 49.53
N ARG A 81 4.35 49.68 50.30
CA ARG A 81 4.73 49.05 51.59
C ARG A 81 3.76 49.35 52.73
N GLU A 82 2.96 50.40 52.58
CA GLU A 82 2.03 50.88 53.61
C GLU A 82 0.64 50.23 53.49
N GLU A 83 0.38 49.54 52.37
CA GLU A 83 -0.86 48.83 52.12
C GLU A 83 -0.76 47.37 52.62
N PRO A 84 -1.72 46.90 53.44
CA PRO A 84 -1.69 45.54 53.96
C PRO A 84 -1.79 44.53 52.82
N LEU A 85 -0.96 43.48 52.89
CA LEU A 85 -1.00 42.41 51.91
C LEU A 85 -2.38 41.73 51.90
N PRO A 86 -2.88 41.31 50.73
CA PRO A 86 -4.13 40.57 50.65
C PRO A 86 -4.04 39.27 51.48
N PRO A 87 -5.16 38.81 52.06
CA PRO A 87 -5.18 37.59 52.86
C PRO A 87 -4.70 36.38 52.05
N THR A 88 -4.19 35.36 52.75
CA THR A 88 -3.71 34.11 52.14
C THR A 88 -4.73 33.56 51.13
N PRO A 89 -4.32 33.14 49.91
CA PRO A 89 -3.02 32.59 49.55
C PRO A 89 -2.21 33.52 48.61
N PHE A 90 -1.81 34.67 49.13
CA PHE A 90 -0.80 35.53 48.52
C PHE A 90 0.52 35.45 49.31
N PRO A 91 1.70 35.38 48.65
CA PRO A 91 1.91 35.18 47.21
C PRO A 91 1.51 33.76 46.78
N HIS A 92 0.98 33.60 45.57
CA HIS A 92 0.56 32.29 45.06
C HIS A 92 1.72 31.30 45.15
N ALA A 93 1.58 30.28 46.01
CA ALA A 93 2.50 29.17 46.05
C ALA A 93 2.49 28.47 44.68
N ALA A 94 3.66 28.04 44.19
CA ALA A 94 3.76 27.32 42.93
C ALA A 94 2.73 26.17 42.91
N VAL A 95 1.86 26.17 41.89
CA VAL A 95 0.85 25.13 41.71
C VAL A 95 1.59 23.80 41.66
N LYS A 96 1.40 22.96 42.68
CA LYS A 96 1.88 21.58 42.64
C LYS A 96 1.13 20.93 41.48
N ASN A 97 1.83 20.57 40.40
CA ASN A 97 1.30 19.75 39.32
C ASN A 97 0.99 18.35 39.87
N ILE A 98 -0.06 18.24 40.67
CA ILE A 98 -0.61 16.98 41.15
C ILE A 98 -1.54 16.50 40.04
N ASP A 99 -1.06 15.59 39.18
CA ASP A 99 -1.83 14.72 38.27
C ASP A 99 -3.07 15.31 37.56
N THR A 100 -3.14 16.64 37.40
CA THR A 100 -4.26 17.33 36.75
C THR A 100 -4.37 16.93 35.28
N GLN A 101 -3.27 16.47 34.67
CA GLN A 101 -3.29 15.96 33.31
C GLN A 101 -4.18 14.72 33.15
N GLN A 102 -4.26 13.83 34.15
CA GLN A 102 -5.12 12.65 34.08
C GLN A 102 -6.59 12.99 34.32
N ALA A 103 -6.87 13.89 35.28
CA ALA A 103 -8.23 14.37 35.55
C ALA A 103 -8.80 15.21 34.38
N VAL A 104 -7.99 16.11 33.82
CA VAL A 104 -8.38 16.89 32.64
C VAL A 104 -8.54 15.99 31.42
N ALA A 105 -7.70 14.96 31.26
CA ALA A 105 -7.86 13.98 30.19
C ALA A 105 -9.17 13.18 30.29
N SER A 106 -9.59 12.77 31.49
CA SER A 106 -10.88 12.10 31.68
C SER A 106 -12.06 13.03 31.40
N ASP A 107 -11.97 14.29 31.84
CA ASP A 107 -13.04 15.27 31.63
C ASP A 107 -13.21 15.62 30.15
N LEU A 108 -12.11 15.80 29.43
CA LEU A 108 -12.09 16.04 27.98
C LEU A 108 -12.58 14.82 27.17
N ALA A 109 -12.43 13.62 27.73
CA ALA A 109 -12.92 12.37 27.15
C ALA A 109 -14.41 12.13 27.42
N ALA A 110 -14.94 12.69 28.51
CA ALA A 110 -16.35 12.60 28.87
C ALA A 110 -17.24 13.56 28.07
N LEU A 111 -16.67 14.58 27.42
CA LEU A 111 -17.39 15.51 26.56
C LEU A 111 -18.03 14.79 25.36
N ASN A 112 -19.15 15.31 24.86
CA ASN A 112 -19.86 14.79 23.68
C ASN A 112 -20.05 15.92 22.66
N PRO A 113 -19.31 15.95 21.54
CA PRO A 113 -18.32 14.96 21.10
C PRO A 113 -17.02 15.00 21.93
N PRO A 114 -16.33 13.85 22.15
CA PRO A 114 -15.11 13.81 22.94
C PRO A 114 -14.00 14.56 22.22
N LEU A 115 -13.44 15.57 22.90
CA LEU A 115 -12.33 16.38 22.37
C LEU A 115 -10.98 15.68 22.53
N TYR A 116 -10.90 14.72 23.45
CA TYR A 116 -9.73 13.91 23.72
C TYR A 116 -10.14 12.44 23.82
N VAL A 117 -9.48 11.55 23.09
CA VAL A 117 -9.59 10.11 23.33
C VAL A 117 -8.35 9.74 24.13
N PRO A 118 -8.49 9.31 25.40
CA PRO A 118 -7.36 8.76 26.14
C PRO A 118 -6.76 7.67 25.28
N GLY A 119 -5.51 7.88 24.85
CA GLY A 119 -4.73 6.77 24.33
C GLY A 119 -4.84 5.70 25.40
N VAL A 120 -5.18 4.48 25.02
CA VAL A 120 -5.07 3.32 25.91
C VAL A 120 -3.58 3.19 26.19
N THR A 121 -3.07 4.00 27.10
CA THR A 121 -1.75 3.87 27.68
C THR A 121 -1.95 2.82 28.76
N SER A 122 -1.93 1.56 28.34
CA SER A 122 -1.23 0.59 29.17
C SER A 122 0.21 1.09 29.24
N ASP A 123 0.49 2.01 30.17
CA ASP A 123 1.83 2.51 30.51
C ASP A 123 2.61 1.42 31.24
N ASP A 124 2.59 0.20 30.69
CA ASP A 124 3.55 -0.82 31.07
C ASP A 124 4.89 -0.41 30.46
N PRO A 125 5.94 -0.13 31.28
CA PRO A 125 7.25 0.23 30.76
C PRO A 125 7.79 -0.85 29.81
N ASN A 126 7.38 -2.10 30.02
CA ASN A 126 7.68 -3.23 29.15
C ASN A 126 7.10 -3.10 27.73
N THR A 127 5.89 -2.56 27.58
CA THR A 127 5.25 -2.33 26.27
C THR A 127 5.96 -1.20 25.52
N SER A 128 6.37 -0.15 26.25
CA SER A 128 7.22 0.93 25.71
C SER A 128 8.59 0.41 25.23
N LEU A 129 9.24 -0.47 26.01
CA LEU A 129 10.52 -1.08 25.64
C LEU A 129 10.40 -2.01 24.42
N LYS A 130 9.36 -2.87 24.37
CA LYS A 130 9.08 -3.72 23.22
C LYS A 130 8.82 -2.89 21.95
N ARG A 131 8.10 -1.78 22.08
CA ARG A 131 7.84 -0.85 20.97
C ARG A 131 9.14 -0.23 20.45
N ARG A 132 9.98 0.30 21.36
CA ARG A 132 11.33 0.80 21.00
C ARG A 132 12.18 -0.28 20.33
N HIS A 133 12.09 -1.53 20.81
CA HIS A 133 12.79 -2.66 20.20
C HIS A 133 12.31 -2.93 18.77
N ILE A 134 11.00 -2.91 18.51
CA ILE A 134 10.44 -3.04 17.16
C ILE A 134 10.90 -1.91 16.26
N ASP A 135 10.89 -0.67 16.76
CA ASP A 135 11.34 0.50 15.99
C ASP A 135 12.84 0.37 15.64
N ASN A 136 13.66 -0.07 16.60
CA ASN A 136 15.08 -0.36 16.38
C ASN A 136 15.29 -1.52 15.38
N LEU A 137 14.53 -2.61 15.48
CA LEU A 137 14.62 -3.72 14.52
C LEU A 137 14.18 -3.30 13.11
N THR A 138 13.13 -2.48 13.01
CA THR A 138 12.60 -1.97 11.73
C THR A 138 13.60 -1.03 11.07
N THR A 139 14.20 -0.12 11.84
CA THR A 139 15.27 0.78 11.34
C THR A 139 16.52 0.01 10.92
N LEU A 140 16.94 -0.99 11.71
CA LEU A 140 18.05 -1.88 11.34
C LEU A 140 17.75 -2.66 10.07
N LEU A 141 16.54 -3.20 9.93
CA LEU A 141 16.08 -3.91 8.73
C LEU A 141 16.22 -3.03 7.48
N HIS A 142 15.60 -1.83 7.48
CA HIS A 142 15.69 -0.92 6.34
C HIS A 142 17.11 -0.46 6.06
N THR A 143 17.91 -0.19 7.10
CA THR A 143 19.32 0.18 6.93
C THR A 143 20.13 -0.95 6.28
N CYS A 144 19.90 -2.20 6.68
CA CYS A 144 20.57 -3.36 6.07
C CYS A 144 20.14 -3.56 4.62
N MET A 145 18.86 -3.37 4.30
CA MET A 145 18.34 -3.43 2.92
C MET A 145 18.98 -2.35 2.04
N LEU A 146 19.06 -1.10 2.52
CA LEU A 146 19.70 0.00 1.79
C LEU A 146 21.21 -0.23 1.57
N ARG A 147 21.87 -0.93 2.49
CA ARG A 147 23.29 -1.31 2.35
C ARG A 147 23.51 -2.56 1.50
N GLY A 148 22.44 -3.27 1.11
CA GLY A 148 22.52 -4.54 0.41
C GLY A 148 22.96 -5.74 1.28
N ASP A 149 22.95 -5.61 2.61
CA ASP A 149 23.24 -6.72 3.53
C ASP A 149 21.96 -7.50 3.84
N TRP A 150 21.57 -8.33 2.88
CA TRP A 150 20.31 -9.10 2.91
C TRP A 150 20.25 -10.15 4.03
N GLU A 151 21.40 -10.59 4.55
CA GLU A 151 21.48 -11.61 5.59
C GLU A 151 21.22 -11.05 6.98
N ARG A 152 21.79 -9.88 7.26
CA ARG A 152 21.45 -9.13 8.48
C ARG A 152 20.00 -8.68 8.43
N ALA A 153 19.52 -8.24 7.26
CA ALA A 153 18.12 -7.90 7.04
C ALA A 153 17.20 -9.10 7.31
N ALA A 154 17.49 -10.28 6.76
CA ALA A 154 16.70 -11.50 6.97
C ALA A 154 16.68 -11.94 8.44
N ARG A 155 17.80 -11.79 9.17
CA ARG A 155 17.85 -12.06 10.61
C ARG A 155 17.02 -11.06 11.41
N ALA A 156 17.14 -9.76 11.13
CA ALA A 156 16.33 -8.72 11.76
C ALA A 156 14.84 -8.95 11.52
N TRP A 157 14.46 -9.32 10.28
CA TRP A 157 13.10 -9.71 9.93
C TRP A 157 12.61 -10.94 10.71
N GLY A 158 13.44 -11.97 10.83
CA GLY A 158 13.12 -13.14 11.64
C GLY A 158 12.92 -12.81 13.13
N LEU A 159 13.69 -11.88 13.69
CA LEU A 159 13.48 -11.41 15.06
C LEU A 159 12.17 -10.64 15.17
N LEU A 160 11.91 -9.73 14.22
CA LEU A 160 10.71 -8.91 14.13
C LEU A 160 9.42 -9.75 14.12
N LEU A 161 9.40 -10.86 13.39
CA LEU A 161 8.26 -11.80 13.35
C LEU A 161 8.01 -12.55 14.66
N ARG A 162 9.02 -12.66 15.53
CA ARG A 162 8.91 -13.34 16.83
C ARG A 162 8.57 -12.39 17.98
N VAL A 163 8.63 -11.07 17.76
CA VAL A 163 8.29 -10.11 18.81
C VAL A 163 6.77 -10.05 18.96
N GLU A 164 6.31 -10.29 20.19
CA GLU A 164 4.90 -10.18 20.58
C GLU A 164 4.70 -9.00 21.52
N VAL A 165 3.79 -8.10 21.13
CA VAL A 165 3.34 -6.96 21.94
C VAL A 165 1.96 -7.33 22.48
N ASP A 166 1.81 -7.34 23.80
CA ASP A 166 0.55 -7.67 24.49
C ASP A 166 -0.08 -8.99 24.01
N GLY A 167 0.77 -10.02 23.79
CA GLY A 167 0.35 -11.34 23.31
C GLY A 167 -0.09 -11.39 21.85
N ARG A 168 0.07 -10.29 21.10
CA ARG A 168 -0.17 -10.24 19.66
C ARG A 168 1.17 -10.19 18.93
N GLY A 169 1.38 -11.17 18.06
CA GLY A 169 2.45 -11.13 17.08
C GLY A 169 2.28 -9.98 16.08
N MET A 170 3.36 -9.70 15.37
CA MET A 170 3.36 -8.65 14.36
C MET A 170 2.42 -8.97 13.18
N ASP A 171 1.54 -8.03 12.82
CA ASP A 171 0.73 -8.15 11.60
C ASP A 171 1.60 -7.91 10.35
N VAL A 172 1.72 -8.96 9.52
CA VAL A 172 2.50 -8.98 8.27
C VAL A 172 1.81 -8.18 7.17
N ARG A 173 0.49 -7.96 7.28
CA ARG A 173 -0.27 -7.23 6.26
C ARG A 173 0.05 -5.75 6.27
N GLN A 174 0.34 -5.17 7.43
CA GLN A 174 0.47 -3.72 7.58
C GLN A 174 1.83 -3.21 7.10
N TYR A 175 1.90 -1.92 6.73
CA TYR A 175 3.16 -1.23 6.40
C TYR A 175 3.99 -1.85 5.27
N GLY A 176 3.37 -2.60 4.34
CA GLY A 176 4.09 -3.25 3.24
C GLY A 176 5.03 -4.38 3.67
N ARG A 177 4.90 -4.85 4.92
CA ARG A 177 5.69 -5.93 5.52
C ARG A 177 5.65 -7.23 4.73
N TRP A 178 4.51 -7.55 4.15
CA TRP A 178 4.34 -8.68 3.25
C TRP A 178 5.24 -8.58 2.01
N GLY A 179 5.45 -7.40 1.44
CA GLY A 179 6.36 -7.20 0.31
C GLY A 179 7.82 -7.36 0.72
N ILE A 180 8.19 -6.83 1.88
CA ILE A 180 9.55 -6.94 2.43
C ILE A 180 9.92 -8.41 2.68
N GLY A 181 8.99 -9.20 3.23
CA GLY A 181 9.20 -10.63 3.44
C GLY A 181 9.52 -11.38 2.15
N ALA A 182 8.78 -11.11 1.07
CA ALA A 182 9.03 -11.70 -0.24
C ALA A 182 10.37 -11.25 -0.84
N GLU A 183 10.70 -9.97 -0.73
CA GLU A 183 11.96 -9.42 -1.26
C GLU A 183 13.19 -10.02 -0.58
N LEU A 184 13.13 -10.20 0.75
CA LEU A 184 14.18 -10.89 1.51
C LEU A 184 14.36 -12.34 1.05
N LEU A 185 13.27 -13.04 0.71
CA LEU A 185 13.32 -14.40 0.19
C LEU A 185 13.88 -14.45 -1.24
N LEU A 186 13.52 -13.51 -2.11
CA LEU A 186 14.07 -13.41 -3.47
C LEU A 186 15.59 -13.26 -3.46
N ARG A 187 16.12 -12.53 -2.49
CA ARG A 187 17.55 -12.24 -2.35
C ARG A 187 18.29 -13.25 -1.46
N ARG A 188 17.59 -14.23 -0.92
CA ARG A 188 18.17 -15.28 -0.09
C ARG A 188 19.08 -16.15 -0.94
N GLY A 189 20.34 -16.28 -0.54
CA GLY A 189 21.33 -17.08 -1.26
C GLY A 189 22.02 -16.38 -2.43
N ALA A 190 21.78 -15.09 -2.67
CA ALA A 190 22.52 -14.31 -3.69
C ALA A 190 24.00 -14.03 -3.33
N LYS A 191 24.52 -14.63 -2.25
CA LYS A 191 25.92 -14.54 -1.83
C LYS A 191 26.83 -15.17 -2.88
N GLY A 192 27.52 -14.32 -3.64
CA GLY A 192 28.69 -14.74 -4.43
C GLY A 192 28.82 -14.08 -5.81
N GLN A 193 27.76 -13.48 -6.36
CA GLN A 193 27.83 -12.96 -7.74
C GLN A 193 28.33 -11.51 -7.85
N SER A 194 28.51 -10.78 -6.74
CA SER A 194 28.67 -9.32 -6.77
C SER A 194 30.11 -8.78 -6.78
N LEU A 195 31.18 -9.60 -6.72
CA LEU A 195 32.56 -9.07 -6.69
C LEU A 195 33.49 -9.53 -7.81
N LEU A 196 33.13 -10.56 -8.58
CA LEU A 196 34.01 -11.09 -9.64
C LEU A 196 33.39 -11.06 -11.04
N SER A 197 32.11 -10.76 -11.18
CA SER A 197 31.45 -10.68 -12.48
C SER A 197 30.69 -9.37 -12.62
N LYS A 198 31.26 -8.43 -13.38
CA LYS A 198 30.52 -7.28 -13.93
C LYS A 198 29.42 -7.69 -14.93
N GLN A 199 29.19 -9.00 -15.11
CA GLN A 199 28.27 -9.62 -16.06
C GLN A 199 27.24 -10.55 -15.40
N ALA A 200 27.15 -10.64 -14.07
CA ALA A 200 26.02 -11.32 -13.42
C ALA A 200 24.78 -10.41 -13.53
N THR A 201 24.06 -10.55 -14.64
CA THR A 201 22.98 -9.67 -15.11
C THR A 201 21.69 -9.74 -14.31
N SER A 202 21.59 -10.62 -13.30
CA SER A 202 20.41 -10.72 -12.45
C SER A 202 20.76 -11.04 -10.99
N PRO A 203 20.27 -10.26 -10.01
CA PRO A 203 20.66 -10.37 -8.61
C PRO A 203 19.92 -11.48 -7.84
N PHE A 204 19.13 -12.32 -8.52
CA PHE A 204 18.21 -13.28 -7.90
C PHE A 204 18.56 -14.73 -8.23
N THR A 205 18.16 -15.66 -7.36
CA THR A 205 18.35 -17.09 -7.58
C THR A 205 17.02 -17.77 -7.94
N ASN A 206 17.07 -18.88 -8.69
CA ASN A 206 15.86 -19.67 -8.98
C ASN A 206 15.18 -20.15 -7.68
N GLU A 207 15.98 -20.51 -6.68
CA GLU A 207 15.47 -20.88 -5.36
C GLU A 207 14.79 -19.71 -4.65
N GLY A 208 15.36 -18.50 -4.75
CA GLY A 208 14.75 -17.28 -4.22
C GLY A 208 13.36 -17.01 -4.80
N PHE A 209 13.19 -17.19 -6.13
CA PHE A 209 11.89 -17.07 -6.78
C PHE A 209 10.88 -18.10 -6.27
N ARG A 210 11.30 -19.36 -6.14
CA ARG A 210 10.44 -20.42 -5.58
C ARG A 210 10.00 -20.08 -4.15
N LEU A 211 10.92 -19.70 -3.28
CA LEU A 211 10.61 -19.33 -1.90
C LEU A 211 9.66 -18.13 -1.81
N ALA A 212 9.83 -17.14 -2.69
CA ALA A 212 8.95 -15.97 -2.74
C ALA A 212 7.53 -16.34 -3.22
N ARG A 213 7.40 -17.22 -4.22
CA ARG A 213 6.10 -17.75 -4.66
C ARG A 213 5.40 -18.51 -3.53
N ASP A 214 6.09 -19.45 -2.90
CA ASP A 214 5.57 -20.23 -1.77
C ASP A 214 5.13 -19.31 -0.62
N TYR A 215 5.85 -18.22 -0.38
CA TYR A 215 5.50 -17.22 0.62
C TYR A 215 4.19 -16.49 0.29
N TYR A 216 4.01 -16.02 -0.95
CA TYR A 216 2.76 -15.40 -1.38
C TYR A 216 1.59 -16.36 -1.37
N GLU A 217 1.79 -17.62 -1.77
CA GLU A 217 0.75 -18.65 -1.73
C GLU A 217 0.29 -18.92 -0.29
N ARG A 218 1.23 -18.99 0.67
CA ARG A 218 0.89 -19.08 2.10
C ARG A 218 0.11 -17.87 2.58
N LEU A 219 0.48 -16.65 2.16
CA LEU A 219 -0.27 -15.44 2.52
C LEU A 219 -1.70 -15.43 1.95
N ILE A 220 -1.88 -15.91 0.72
CA ILE A 220 -3.20 -16.03 0.08
C ILE A 220 -4.08 -17.01 0.86
N LEU A 221 -3.53 -18.14 1.30
CA LEU A 221 -4.24 -19.12 2.12
C LEU A 221 -4.56 -18.61 3.52
N GLN A 222 -3.64 -17.85 4.14
CA GLN A 222 -3.83 -17.29 5.48
C GLN A 222 -4.82 -16.12 5.51
N TYR A 223 -4.87 -15.34 4.43
CA TYR A 223 -5.67 -14.12 4.35
C TYR A 223 -6.57 -14.12 3.10
N PRO A 224 -7.53 -15.06 3.01
CA PRO A 224 -8.47 -15.12 1.91
C PRO A 224 -9.35 -13.87 1.86
N HIS A 225 -9.91 -13.59 0.69
CA HIS A 225 -10.87 -12.52 0.54
C HIS A 225 -12.20 -12.90 1.24
N THR A 226 -12.59 -12.10 2.23
CA THR A 226 -13.89 -12.23 2.93
C THR A 226 -14.68 -10.95 2.74
N PRO A 227 -16.00 -11.00 2.42
CA PRO A 227 -16.81 -9.79 2.19
C PRO A 227 -16.89 -8.86 3.40
N ARG A 228 -16.59 -9.36 4.61
CA ARG A 228 -16.52 -8.55 5.84
C ARG A 228 -15.23 -7.71 5.95
N ASN A 229 -14.19 -8.04 5.20
CA ASN A 229 -12.88 -7.39 5.25
C ASN A 229 -12.42 -6.94 3.84
N GLN A 230 -13.25 -6.13 3.18
CA GLN A 230 -13.00 -5.62 1.82
C GLN A 230 -11.85 -4.61 1.77
N TYR A 231 -11.71 -3.79 2.83
CA TYR A 231 -10.76 -2.68 2.87
C TYR A 231 -9.38 -3.07 3.42
N GLY A 232 -9.24 -4.29 3.91
CA GLY A 232 -7.96 -4.82 4.41
C GLY A 232 -7.14 -5.48 3.31
N ILE A 233 -5.83 -5.54 3.52
CA ILE A 233 -4.92 -6.30 2.66
C ILE A 233 -5.29 -7.79 2.76
N ASN A 234 -5.61 -8.38 1.62
CA ASN A 234 -6.15 -9.73 1.47
C ASN A 234 -5.63 -10.36 0.16
N ALA A 235 -6.14 -11.54 -0.19
CA ALA A 235 -5.80 -12.25 -1.42
C ALA A 235 -5.82 -11.37 -2.70
N LEU A 236 -6.74 -10.41 -2.84
CA LEU A 236 -6.78 -9.49 -4.00
C LEU A 236 -5.52 -8.62 -4.13
N THR A 237 -4.82 -8.38 -3.01
CA THR A 237 -3.55 -7.65 -2.99
C THR A 237 -2.37 -8.57 -3.27
N PHE A 238 -2.42 -9.82 -2.79
CA PHE A 238 -1.33 -10.77 -2.92
C PHE A 238 -1.24 -11.42 -4.29
N TYR A 239 -2.37 -11.69 -4.96
CA TYR A 239 -2.36 -12.31 -6.28
C TYR A 239 -1.58 -11.49 -7.33
N PRO A 240 -1.80 -10.17 -7.49
CA PRO A 240 -1.01 -9.38 -8.43
C PRO A 240 0.49 -9.45 -8.12
N ALA A 241 0.89 -9.46 -6.84
CA ALA A 241 2.29 -9.59 -6.44
C ALA A 241 2.87 -10.97 -6.77
N LEU A 242 2.11 -12.05 -6.49
CA LEU A 242 2.49 -13.43 -6.86
C LEU A 242 2.76 -13.55 -8.35
N PHE A 243 1.80 -13.10 -9.18
CA PHE A 243 1.95 -13.16 -10.63
C PHE A 243 3.05 -12.25 -11.15
N SER A 244 3.28 -11.07 -10.55
CA SER A 244 4.41 -10.20 -10.91
C SER A 244 5.75 -10.88 -10.67
N VAL A 245 5.91 -11.58 -9.54
CA VAL A 245 7.13 -12.36 -9.25
C VAL A 245 7.28 -13.49 -10.26
N TRP A 246 6.20 -14.19 -10.59
CA TRP A 246 6.26 -15.29 -11.55
C TRP A 246 6.60 -14.80 -12.97
N ILE A 247 5.96 -13.74 -13.46
CA ILE A 247 6.28 -13.13 -14.76
C ILE A 247 7.76 -12.72 -14.81
N TYR A 248 8.24 -12.06 -13.76
CA TYR A 248 9.62 -11.65 -13.68
C TYR A 248 10.59 -12.84 -13.68
N GLU A 249 10.27 -13.95 -12.99
CA GLU A 249 11.06 -15.20 -13.03
C GLU A 249 11.20 -15.73 -14.46
N VAL A 250 10.10 -15.76 -15.23
CA VAL A 250 10.11 -16.24 -16.62
C VAL A 250 10.95 -15.32 -17.52
N GLU A 251 10.71 -14.01 -17.43
CA GLU A 251 11.46 -13.02 -18.22
C GLU A 251 12.96 -13.04 -17.89
N ASP A 252 13.30 -13.19 -16.62
CA ASP A 252 14.68 -13.25 -16.15
C ASP A 252 15.38 -14.53 -16.64
N ARG A 253 14.69 -15.68 -16.61
CA ARG A 253 15.19 -16.93 -17.18
C ARG A 253 15.42 -16.82 -18.69
N SER A 254 14.43 -16.31 -19.42
CA SER A 254 14.54 -16.05 -20.88
C SER A 254 15.69 -15.11 -21.20
N ARG A 255 15.85 -14.04 -20.42
CA ARG A 255 16.94 -13.06 -20.60
C ARG A 255 18.32 -13.68 -20.36
N ARG A 256 18.48 -14.46 -19.29
CA ARG A 256 19.73 -15.17 -19.00
C ARG A 256 20.07 -16.18 -20.08
N ALA A 257 19.08 -16.94 -20.56
CA ALA A 257 19.27 -17.90 -21.64
C ALA A 257 19.70 -17.21 -22.94
N ARG A 258 19.06 -16.09 -23.31
CA ARG A 258 19.44 -15.29 -24.48
C ARG A 258 20.84 -14.68 -24.37
N GLN A 259 21.27 -14.31 -23.16
CA GLN A 259 22.62 -13.78 -22.94
C GLN A 259 23.71 -14.85 -22.92
N ALA A 260 23.35 -16.08 -22.56
CA ALA A 260 24.27 -17.21 -22.57
C ALA A 260 24.48 -17.78 -23.98
N ASN A 261 23.49 -17.62 -24.87
CA ASN A 261 23.56 -18.10 -26.24
C ASN A 261 24.29 -17.13 -27.17
N THR A 262 24.98 -17.71 -28.16
CA THR A 262 25.58 -17.01 -29.29
C THR A 262 24.48 -16.51 -30.24
N PRO A 263 24.60 -15.29 -30.79
CA PRO A 263 23.56 -14.66 -31.61
C PRO A 263 23.26 -15.41 -32.93
N ASP A 264 24.15 -16.29 -33.38
CA ASP A 264 24.03 -17.00 -34.66
C ASP A 264 23.19 -18.30 -34.58
N ASP A 265 22.85 -18.76 -33.37
CA ASP A 265 22.10 -20.02 -33.17
C ASP A 265 20.58 -19.78 -33.14
N HIS A 266 19.97 -19.60 -34.31
CA HIS A 266 18.53 -19.33 -34.46
C HIS A 266 17.62 -20.42 -33.87
N ALA A 267 17.99 -21.69 -34.00
CA ALA A 267 17.24 -22.80 -33.41
C ALA A 267 17.18 -22.67 -31.87
N SER A 268 18.30 -22.30 -31.25
CA SER A 268 18.41 -22.08 -29.80
C SER A 268 17.57 -20.89 -29.34
N PHE A 269 17.50 -19.81 -30.14
CA PHE A 269 16.63 -18.67 -29.86
C PHE A 269 15.15 -19.06 -29.87
N ASN A 270 14.71 -19.78 -30.90
CA ASN A 270 13.32 -20.24 -31.00
C ASN A 270 12.97 -21.21 -29.86
N ASP A 271 13.89 -22.06 -29.43
CA ASP A 271 13.68 -22.96 -28.28
C ASP A 271 13.55 -22.19 -26.95
N ILE A 272 14.36 -21.15 -26.73
CA ILE A 272 14.16 -20.25 -25.58
C ILE A 272 12.76 -19.61 -25.63
N ARG A 273 12.35 -19.14 -26.80
CA ARG A 273 11.07 -18.45 -26.98
C ARG A 273 9.88 -19.40 -26.80
N ARG A 274 10.00 -20.66 -27.24
CA ARG A 274 9.02 -21.72 -26.98
C ARG A 274 8.91 -22.05 -25.49
N ASN A 275 10.03 -22.13 -24.78
CA ASN A 275 10.03 -22.33 -23.33
C ASN A 275 9.37 -21.15 -22.60
N GLU A 276 9.73 -19.92 -22.97
CA GLU A 276 9.11 -18.69 -22.46
C GLU A 276 7.59 -18.69 -22.72
N LEU A 277 7.17 -19.08 -23.93
CA LEU A 277 5.77 -19.19 -24.32
C LEU A 277 5.01 -20.23 -23.48
N GLN A 278 5.59 -21.39 -23.24
CA GLN A 278 4.99 -22.44 -22.42
C GLN A 278 4.76 -21.95 -20.98
N GLU A 279 5.75 -21.29 -20.39
CA GLU A 279 5.64 -20.74 -19.03
C GLU A 279 4.62 -19.59 -18.96
N ALA A 280 4.61 -18.70 -19.96
CA ALA A 280 3.63 -17.63 -20.08
C ALA A 280 2.20 -18.17 -20.24
N LYS A 281 2.00 -19.25 -21.00
CA LYS A 281 0.71 -19.94 -21.16
C LYS A 281 0.22 -20.50 -19.82
N ALA A 282 1.11 -21.06 -19.00
CA ALA A 282 0.77 -21.54 -17.66
C ALA A 282 0.34 -20.41 -16.71
N ILE A 283 1.01 -19.25 -16.79
CA ILE A 283 0.61 -18.04 -16.03
C ILE A 283 -0.80 -17.59 -16.46
N ALA A 284 -1.05 -17.51 -17.77
CA ALA A 284 -2.34 -17.09 -18.31
C ALA A 284 -3.47 -18.04 -17.91
N GLN A 285 -3.25 -19.35 -17.94
CA GLN A 285 -4.22 -20.35 -17.49
C GLN A 285 -4.58 -20.17 -16.01
N ARG A 286 -3.57 -20.02 -15.13
CA ARG A 286 -3.82 -19.79 -13.69
C ARG A 286 -4.57 -18.48 -13.44
N LEU A 287 -4.31 -17.44 -14.22
CA LEU A 287 -5.07 -16.18 -14.18
C LEU A 287 -6.50 -16.39 -14.65
N ASP A 288 -6.72 -17.13 -15.73
CA ASP A 288 -8.05 -17.41 -16.27
C ASP A 288 -8.89 -18.19 -15.26
N ASP A 289 -8.34 -19.24 -14.65
CA ASP A 289 -9.00 -20.02 -13.58
C ASP A 289 -9.39 -19.15 -12.39
N LEU A 290 -8.49 -18.26 -11.96
CA LEU A 290 -8.75 -17.33 -10.86
C LEU A 290 -9.87 -16.35 -11.22
N LEU A 291 -9.84 -15.80 -12.44
CA LEU A 291 -10.81 -14.82 -12.93
C LEU A 291 -12.21 -15.41 -13.19
N MET A 292 -12.39 -16.73 -13.15
CA MET A 292 -13.72 -17.36 -13.16
C MET A 292 -14.45 -17.24 -11.81
N THR A 293 -13.73 -16.96 -10.72
CA THR A 293 -14.28 -17.00 -9.37
C THR A 293 -14.52 -15.58 -8.83
N PRO A 294 -15.74 -15.21 -8.40
CA PRO A 294 -15.96 -13.96 -7.68
C PRO A 294 -15.21 -13.93 -6.34
N PRO A 295 -14.63 -12.79 -5.92
CA PRO A 295 -14.67 -11.46 -6.54
C PRO A 295 -13.52 -11.17 -7.52
N TYR A 296 -12.68 -12.16 -7.84
CA TYR A 296 -11.46 -11.94 -8.63
C TYR A 296 -11.77 -11.51 -10.07
N ASP A 297 -12.88 -12.00 -10.62
CA ASP A 297 -13.45 -11.64 -11.93
C ASP A 297 -13.61 -10.13 -12.17
N THR A 298 -13.77 -9.38 -11.07
CA THR A 298 -14.02 -7.94 -11.05
C THR A 298 -12.79 -7.09 -10.70
N ALA A 299 -11.73 -7.72 -10.22
CA ALA A 299 -10.57 -7.04 -9.67
C ALA A 299 -9.74 -6.40 -10.79
N VAL A 300 -9.72 -5.07 -10.83
CA VAL A 300 -9.02 -4.32 -11.89
C VAL A 300 -7.55 -4.71 -12.05
N PRO A 301 -6.74 -4.84 -10.97
CA PRO A 301 -5.34 -5.23 -11.12
C PRO A 301 -5.14 -6.61 -11.77
N LEU A 302 -6.07 -7.55 -11.56
CA LEU A 302 -5.98 -8.88 -12.16
C LEU A 302 -6.43 -8.88 -13.62
N LEU A 303 -7.45 -8.09 -13.96
CA LEU A 303 -7.89 -7.88 -15.34
C LEU A 303 -6.81 -7.20 -16.18
N GLU A 304 -6.18 -6.16 -15.63
CA GLU A 304 -5.03 -5.49 -16.26
C GLU A 304 -3.89 -6.47 -16.48
N LEU A 305 -3.52 -7.23 -15.46
CA LEU A 305 -2.43 -8.20 -15.55
C LEU A 305 -2.72 -9.27 -16.61
N ARG A 306 -3.94 -9.81 -16.66
CA ARG A 306 -4.33 -10.79 -17.67
C ARG A 306 -4.32 -10.21 -19.08
N GLY A 307 -4.71 -8.94 -19.23
CA GLY A 307 -4.59 -8.19 -20.47
C GLY A 307 -3.13 -8.06 -20.93
N MET A 308 -2.25 -7.61 -20.04
CA MET A 308 -0.82 -7.47 -20.32
C MET A 308 -0.14 -8.81 -20.66
N VAL A 309 -0.45 -9.88 -19.92
CA VAL A 309 0.04 -11.23 -20.22
C VAL A 309 -0.46 -11.73 -21.59
N GLY A 310 -1.70 -11.39 -21.98
CA GLY A 310 -2.20 -11.72 -23.32
C GLY A 310 -1.47 -10.97 -24.45
N LEU A 311 -1.09 -9.71 -24.23
CA LEU A 311 -0.24 -8.97 -25.17
C LEU A 311 1.16 -9.58 -25.26
N TRP A 312 1.74 -9.98 -24.12
CA TRP A 312 3.03 -10.68 -24.11
C TRP A 312 2.95 -12.01 -24.88
N LEU A 313 1.93 -12.83 -24.64
CA LEU A 313 1.69 -14.07 -25.41
C LEU A 313 1.56 -13.80 -26.92
N SER A 314 0.83 -12.75 -27.31
CA SER A 314 0.71 -12.36 -28.71
C SER A 314 2.06 -11.99 -29.32
N ASP A 315 2.91 -11.27 -28.59
CA ASP A 315 4.26 -10.92 -29.03
C ASP A 315 5.13 -12.18 -29.19
N LEU A 316 5.09 -13.10 -28.23
CA LEU A 316 5.79 -14.39 -28.31
C LEU A 316 5.41 -15.18 -29.57
N HIS A 317 4.11 -15.28 -29.84
CA HIS A 317 3.59 -15.96 -31.04
C HIS A 317 4.01 -15.26 -32.34
N THR A 318 3.94 -13.92 -32.40
CA THR A 318 4.41 -13.16 -33.57
C THR A 318 5.90 -13.40 -33.82
N THR A 319 6.73 -13.36 -32.78
CA THR A 319 8.18 -13.61 -32.93
C THR A 319 8.51 -15.03 -33.39
N LEU A 320 7.67 -16.02 -33.06
CA LEU A 320 7.81 -17.39 -33.54
C LEU A 320 7.25 -17.60 -34.97
N ALA A 321 6.43 -16.67 -35.45
CA ALA A 321 5.82 -16.71 -36.78
C ALA A 321 6.59 -15.89 -37.83
N GLU A 322 7.53 -15.06 -37.38
CA GLU A 322 8.43 -14.33 -38.27
C GLU A 322 9.53 -15.27 -38.75
N PRO A 323 9.64 -15.51 -40.07
CA PRO A 323 10.80 -16.22 -40.60
C PRO A 323 12.04 -15.35 -40.35
N LEU A 324 13.01 -15.89 -39.63
CA LEU A 324 14.29 -15.23 -39.39
C LEU A 324 15.02 -15.14 -40.75
N GLY A 325 14.94 -13.97 -41.39
CA GLY A 325 15.48 -13.76 -42.72
C GLY A 325 17.01 -13.73 -42.74
N GLY A 326 17.61 -14.60 -43.56
CA GLY A 326 18.99 -14.46 -44.05
C GLY A 326 19.77 -15.78 -44.12
N GLY A 327 19.57 -16.57 -45.18
CA GLY A 327 20.39 -17.77 -45.44
C GLY A 327 19.96 -18.52 -46.69
N ASP A 328 20.51 -18.07 -47.82
CA ASP A 328 20.67 -18.75 -49.12
C ASP A 328 19.42 -19.23 -49.90
N GLU A 329 19.20 -18.59 -51.05
CA GLU A 329 18.17 -18.89 -52.07
C GLU A 329 18.31 -20.28 -52.74
N ASP A 330 19.15 -21.19 -52.22
CA ASP A 330 19.57 -22.41 -52.91
C ASP A 330 19.03 -23.74 -52.36
N SER A 331 18.12 -23.73 -51.37
CA SER A 331 17.44 -24.96 -50.90
C SER A 331 15.93 -24.92 -51.17
N LYS A 332 15.54 -25.42 -52.35
CA LYS A 332 14.15 -25.42 -52.84
C LYS A 332 13.26 -26.57 -52.35
N ASP A 333 13.74 -27.46 -51.47
CA ASP A 333 13.06 -28.74 -51.23
C ASP A 333 12.35 -28.91 -49.86
N ASP A 334 12.31 -27.90 -48.96
CA ASP A 334 11.67 -28.01 -47.63
C ASP A 334 10.62 -26.91 -47.29
N ILE A 335 10.09 -26.19 -48.29
CA ILE A 335 9.30 -24.95 -48.08
C ILE A 335 7.84 -25.19 -47.61
N HIS A 336 7.29 -26.41 -47.70
CA HIS A 336 5.85 -26.63 -47.45
C HIS A 336 5.44 -26.94 -45.99
N SER A 337 6.37 -27.31 -45.11
CA SER A 337 6.04 -27.67 -43.72
C SER A 337 6.04 -26.47 -42.75
N ASP A 338 6.83 -25.43 -43.03
CA ASP A 338 7.05 -24.29 -42.13
C ASP A 338 5.92 -23.23 -42.21
N ASP A 339 5.35 -23.03 -43.41
CA ASP A 339 4.25 -22.07 -43.63
C ASP A 339 3.01 -22.37 -42.79
N GLY A 340 2.69 -23.66 -42.59
CA GLY A 340 1.56 -24.08 -41.76
C GLY A 340 1.79 -23.85 -40.26
N GLU A 341 3.03 -23.92 -39.79
CA GLU A 341 3.37 -23.56 -38.41
C GLU A 341 3.32 -22.05 -38.20
N ALA A 342 3.95 -21.28 -39.08
CA ALA A 342 3.92 -19.83 -39.02
C ALA A 342 2.49 -19.27 -39.06
N GLN A 343 1.62 -19.83 -39.92
CA GLN A 343 0.22 -19.44 -39.98
C GLN A 343 -0.53 -19.73 -38.68
N ARG A 344 -0.35 -20.92 -38.09
CA ARG A 344 -0.93 -21.26 -36.78
C ARG A 344 -0.46 -20.30 -35.67
N GLN A 345 0.83 -19.94 -35.66
CA GLN A 345 1.36 -18.98 -34.70
C GLN A 345 0.72 -17.58 -34.87
N ARG A 346 0.48 -17.12 -36.11
CA ARG A 346 -0.21 -15.84 -36.38
C ARG A 346 -1.65 -15.85 -35.88
N GLU A 347 -2.37 -16.94 -36.10
CA GLU A 347 -3.74 -17.11 -35.61
C GLU A 347 -3.78 -17.12 -34.07
N GLU A 348 -2.87 -17.85 -33.42
CA GLU A 348 -2.72 -17.83 -31.96
C GLU A 348 -2.37 -16.42 -31.45
N ALA A 349 -1.48 -15.69 -32.12
CA ALA A 349 -1.14 -14.31 -31.78
C ALA A 349 -2.37 -13.40 -31.79
N GLN A 350 -3.16 -13.45 -32.88
CA GLN A 350 -4.38 -12.65 -33.03
C GLN A 350 -5.40 -13.00 -31.95
N HIS A 351 -5.60 -14.29 -31.67
CA HIS A 351 -6.51 -14.74 -30.61
C HIS A 351 -6.11 -14.22 -29.23
N GLN A 352 -4.83 -14.31 -28.88
CA GLN A 352 -4.33 -13.80 -27.60
C GLN A 352 -4.44 -12.27 -27.51
N LYS A 353 -4.19 -11.56 -28.62
CA LYS A 353 -4.36 -10.10 -28.71
C LYS A 353 -5.83 -9.70 -28.51
N GLN A 354 -6.77 -10.36 -29.17
CA GLN A 354 -8.21 -10.09 -28.99
C GLN A 354 -8.66 -10.34 -27.54
N LYS A 355 -8.23 -11.46 -26.94
CA LYS A 355 -8.48 -11.75 -25.52
C LYS A 355 -7.90 -10.68 -24.61
N ALA A 356 -6.67 -10.25 -24.85
CA ALA A 356 -6.01 -9.19 -24.09
C ALA A 356 -6.84 -7.90 -24.10
N LEU A 357 -7.27 -7.47 -25.28
CA LEU A 357 -8.10 -6.28 -25.46
C LEU A 357 -9.42 -6.37 -24.71
N HIS A 358 -10.09 -7.53 -24.74
CA HIS A 358 -11.32 -7.76 -23.98
C HIS A 358 -11.12 -7.53 -22.48
N TYR A 359 -10.07 -8.09 -21.88
CA TYR A 359 -9.78 -7.89 -20.45
C TYR A 359 -9.41 -6.42 -20.12
N LEU A 360 -8.66 -5.75 -20.99
CA LEU A 360 -8.28 -4.35 -20.81
C LEU A 360 -9.47 -3.40 -20.95
N GLN A 361 -10.40 -3.67 -21.87
CA GLN A 361 -11.67 -2.94 -21.97
C GLN A 361 -12.54 -3.14 -20.72
N LYS A 362 -12.62 -4.39 -20.21
CA LYS A 362 -13.33 -4.70 -18.96
C LYS A 362 -12.71 -3.96 -17.76
N ALA A 363 -11.38 -3.84 -17.72
CA ALA A 363 -10.67 -3.05 -16.71
C ALA A 363 -10.97 -1.54 -16.85
N LYS A 364 -10.92 -0.99 -18.08
CA LYS A 364 -11.22 0.42 -18.39
C LYS A 364 -12.64 0.82 -17.95
N ALA A 365 -13.62 -0.04 -18.22
CA ALA A 365 -15.02 0.20 -17.87
C ALA A 365 -15.24 0.35 -16.35
N ARG A 366 -14.31 -0.17 -15.52
CA ARG A 366 -14.38 -0.11 -14.05
C ARG A 366 -13.68 1.12 -13.45
N GLY A 367 -13.19 2.04 -14.29
CA GLY A 367 -12.90 3.42 -13.87
C GLY A 367 -11.55 3.65 -13.19
N VAL A 368 -10.59 2.74 -13.31
CA VAL A 368 -9.20 3.01 -12.90
C VAL A 368 -8.38 3.42 -14.14
N GLY A 369 -7.54 4.44 -13.98
CA GLY A 369 -6.67 4.93 -15.04
C GLY A 369 -5.66 3.85 -15.45
N LEU A 370 -5.90 3.23 -16.60
CA LEU A 370 -4.95 2.37 -17.28
C LEU A 370 -3.68 3.16 -17.63
N GLN A 371 -2.56 2.45 -17.82
CA GLN A 371 -1.34 3.07 -18.34
C GLN A 371 -1.60 3.75 -19.69
N GLU A 372 -0.95 4.89 -19.92
CA GLU A 372 -1.18 5.71 -21.11
C GLU A 372 -0.92 4.93 -22.41
N SER A 373 0.14 4.12 -22.45
CA SER A 373 0.45 3.21 -23.56
C SER A 373 -0.71 2.26 -23.89
N VAL A 374 -1.32 1.67 -22.87
CA VAL A 374 -2.47 0.77 -23.01
C VAL A 374 -3.70 1.53 -23.49
N THR A 375 -3.93 2.74 -22.99
CA THR A 375 -5.04 3.57 -23.47
C THR A 375 -4.88 3.99 -24.91
N SER A 376 -3.66 4.27 -25.37
CA SER A 376 -3.34 4.60 -26.75
C SER A 376 -3.57 3.40 -27.66
N LEU A 377 -3.15 2.20 -27.24
CA LEU A 377 -3.42 0.96 -27.98
C LEU A 377 -4.94 0.72 -28.12
N LEU A 378 -5.70 0.90 -27.04
CA LEU A 378 -7.16 0.76 -27.09
C LEU A 378 -7.84 1.80 -28.01
N LYS A 379 -7.30 3.02 -28.11
CA LYS A 379 -7.79 4.05 -29.04
C LYS A 379 -7.48 3.68 -30.48
N LEU A 380 -6.24 3.25 -30.76
CA LEU A 380 -5.82 2.83 -32.09
C LEU A 380 -6.67 1.66 -32.61
N GLN A 381 -7.01 0.69 -31.74
CA GLN A 381 -7.93 -0.38 -32.11
C GLN A 381 -9.34 0.12 -32.44
N ALA A 382 -9.87 1.08 -31.67
CA ALA A 382 -11.18 1.68 -31.92
C ALA A 382 -11.21 2.47 -33.24
N GLU A 383 -10.08 3.06 -33.63
CA GLU A 383 -9.89 3.76 -34.91
C GLU A 383 -9.68 2.81 -36.10
N THR A 384 -9.28 1.55 -35.87
CA THR A 384 -9.20 0.51 -36.91
C THR A 384 -10.51 -0.27 -37.12
N GLU A 385 -11.46 -0.20 -36.18
CA GLU A 385 -12.80 -0.80 -36.29
C GLU A 385 -13.97 0.10 -36.83
N PRO A 386 -13.78 1.25 -37.52
CA PRO A 386 -14.90 2.01 -38.03
C PRO A 386 -15.26 1.56 -39.46
N MET A 387 -15.77 0.33 -39.67
CA MET A 387 -16.48 0.01 -40.93
C MET A 387 -17.38 -1.24 -40.99
N GLU A 388 -17.62 -1.99 -39.91
CA GLU A 388 -18.50 -3.19 -40.02
C GLU A 388 -19.87 -3.09 -39.35
N ARG A 389 -20.15 -2.04 -38.56
CA ARG A 389 -21.46 -1.88 -37.89
C ARG A 389 -22.49 -1.01 -38.65
N GLY A 390 -22.16 -0.55 -39.86
CA GLY A 390 -23.01 0.35 -40.65
C GLY A 390 -23.91 -0.30 -41.71
N TYR A 391 -23.70 -1.58 -42.06
CA TYR A 391 -24.36 -2.21 -43.22
C TYR A 391 -25.35 -3.32 -42.84
N ASN A 392 -26.21 -3.10 -41.85
CA ASN A 392 -27.28 -4.08 -41.56
C ASN A 392 -28.60 -3.45 -41.10
N LEU A 393 -29.04 -2.36 -41.74
CA LEU A 393 -30.37 -1.79 -41.51
C LEU A 393 -31.05 -1.20 -42.76
N ARG A 394 -30.64 -1.60 -43.99
CA ARG A 394 -31.29 -1.08 -45.21
C ARG A 394 -31.50 -2.13 -46.30
N SER A 395 -32.14 -3.25 -45.96
CA SER A 395 -32.70 -4.18 -46.95
C SER A 395 -33.95 -4.91 -46.43
N GLN A 396 -34.88 -4.16 -45.84
CA GLN A 396 -36.26 -4.61 -45.63
C GLN A 396 -37.23 -3.42 -45.73
N VAL A 397 -37.26 -2.75 -46.87
CA VAL A 397 -38.44 -1.98 -47.32
C VAL A 397 -38.37 -1.96 -48.85
N GLU A 398 -39.03 -2.93 -49.49
CA GLU A 398 -39.68 -2.84 -50.81
C GLU A 398 -40.09 -4.25 -51.21
N ASP A 399 -41.32 -4.60 -50.84
CA ASP A 399 -42.21 -5.48 -51.60
C ASP A 399 -43.59 -5.40 -50.94
N TYR A 400 -44.41 -4.47 -51.44
CA TYR A 400 -45.88 -4.56 -51.53
C TYR A 400 -46.42 -3.48 -52.46
#